data_AF-A0A7L0XGZ9-F1
#
_entry.id   AF-A0A7L0XGZ9-F1
#
_cell.length_a   1.000
_cell.length_b   1.000
_cell.length_c   1.000
_cell.angle_alpha   90.00
_cell.angle_beta   90.00
_cell.angle_gamma   90.00
#
_symmetry.space_group_name_H-M   'P 1'
#
loop_
_entity.id
_entity.type
_entity.pdbx_description
1 polymer ?
#
loop_
_entity_poly.entity_id
_entity_poly.type
_entity_poly.pdbx_seq_one_letter_code
_entity_poly.pdbx_strand_id
1 'polypeptide(L)' 'SHPHEPHCDLQGLWRNELGSNVTLLALNTAGTFLGFYHTVTPTNKQILLSALQGAQ' A
#
# COMPACT_ATOMS: atom_id res chain seq x y z
N SER A 1 -18.53 -5.25 -25.80
CA SER A 1 -17.77 -5.77 -24.64
C SER A 1 -17.03 -4.60 -24.03
N HIS A 2 -17.41 -4.19 -22.82
CA HIS A 2 -17.03 -2.92 -22.18
C HIS A 2 -15.51 -2.86 -21.87
N PRO A 3 -14.73 -1.92 -22.44
CA PRO A 3 -13.27 -1.97 -22.37
C PRO A 3 -12.61 -1.18 -21.23
N HIS A 4 -13.35 -0.69 -20.23
CA HIS A 4 -12.75 0.06 -19.12
C HIS A 4 -13.52 -0.17 -17.81
N GLU A 5 -13.25 -1.29 -17.14
CA GLU A 5 -13.35 -1.29 -15.68
C GLU A 5 -12.09 -0.61 -15.12
N PRO A 6 -12.19 0.35 -14.20
CA PRO A 6 -11.03 0.77 -13.45
C PRO A 6 -10.52 -0.43 -12.66
N HIS A 7 -9.35 -0.93 -13.03
CA HIS A 7 -8.64 -1.98 -12.30
C HIS A 7 -8.16 -1.40 -10.97
N CYS A 8 -9.07 -1.32 -9.99
CA CYS A 8 -8.82 -0.84 -8.63
C CYS A 8 -8.15 -1.94 -7.79
N ASP A 9 -7.07 -2.52 -8.32
CA ASP A 9 -6.25 -3.46 -7.57
C ASP A 9 -5.27 -2.68 -6.69
N LEU A 10 -5.38 -2.89 -5.38
CA LEU A 10 -4.51 -2.28 -4.40
C LEU A 10 -3.13 -2.97 -4.38
N GLN A 11 -2.96 -4.15 -4.96
CA GLN A 11 -1.68 -4.86 -4.99
C GLN A 11 -0.63 -4.06 -5.76
N GLY A 12 0.55 -3.88 -5.14
CA GLY A 12 1.70 -3.27 -5.82
C GLY A 12 2.51 -2.31 -4.96
N LEU A 13 3.41 -1.60 -5.62
CA LEU A 13 4.23 -0.54 -5.02
C LEU A 13 3.58 0.82 -5.29
N TRP A 14 3.29 1.54 -4.21
CA TRP A 14 2.68 2.85 -4.24
C TRP A 14 3.62 3.89 -3.67
N ARG A 15 3.53 5.10 -4.21
CA ARG A 15 4.24 6.27 -3.70
C ARG A 15 3.24 7.40 -3.50
N ASN A 16 3.26 8.03 -2.33
CA ASN A 16 2.45 9.23 -2.10
C ASN A 16 3.25 10.50 -2.45
N GLU A 17 2.55 11.64 -2.49
CA GLU A 17 3.14 12.94 -2.81
C GLU A 17 4.23 13.39 -1.82
N LEU A 18 4.19 12.85 -0.60
CA LEU A 18 5.21 13.07 0.43
C LEU A 18 6.47 12.20 0.22
N GLY A 19 6.49 11.35 -0.81
CA GLY A 19 7.60 10.47 -1.14
C GLY A 19 7.71 9.20 -0.30
N SER A 20 6.68 8.88 0.50
CA SER A 20 6.61 7.61 1.22
C SER A 20 6.25 6.47 0.26
N ASN A 21 6.79 5.28 0.51
CA ASN A 21 6.54 4.10 -0.30
C ASN A 21 5.69 3.09 0.49
N VAL A 22 4.74 2.47 -0.19
CA VAL A 22 3.91 1.40 0.37
C VAL A 22 3.98 0.19 -0.55
N THR A 23 4.21 -0.98 0.01
CA THR A 23 4.05 -2.24 -0.72
C THR A 23 2.81 -2.93 -0.17
N LEU A 24 1.79 -3.10 -1.01
CA LEU A 24 0.58 -3.84 -0.68
C LEU A 24 0.66 -5.23 -1.34
N LEU A 25 0.50 -6.26 -0.52
CA LEU A 25 0.42 -7.65 -0.96
C LEU A 25 -0.99 -7.96 -1.48
N ALA A 26 -1.12 -9.09 -2.17
CA ALA A 26 -2.40 -9.53 -2.73
C ALA A 26 -3.50 -9.55 -1.67
N LEU A 27 -4.69 -9.10 -2.06
CA LEU A 27 -5.89 -9.26 -1.24
C LEU A 27 -6.24 -10.74 -1.17
N ASN A 28 -6.69 -11.20 -0.01
CA ASN A 28 -7.34 -12.50 0.11
C ASN A 28 -8.79 -12.42 -0.39
N THR A 29 -9.44 -13.58 -0.51
CA THR A 29 -10.85 -13.68 -0.97
C THR A 29 -11.86 -13.00 -0.04
N ALA A 30 -11.44 -12.56 1.15
CA ALA A 30 -12.24 -11.80 2.10
C ALA A 30 -11.95 -10.28 2.05
N GLY A 31 -11.18 -9.81 1.05
CA GLY A 31 -10.84 -8.40 0.88
C GLY A 31 -9.77 -7.89 1.85
N THR A 32 -9.17 -8.76 2.67
CA THR A 32 -8.10 -8.37 3.59
C THR A 32 -6.76 -8.32 2.86
N PHE A 33 -5.96 -7.29 3.13
CA PHE A 33 -4.59 -7.18 2.61
C PHE A 33 -3.59 -6.98 3.75
N LEU A 34 -2.36 -7.39 3.45
CA LEU A 34 -1.17 -7.11 4.24
C LEU A 34 -0.24 -6.22 3.42
N GLY A 35 0.58 -5.43 4.09
CA GLY A 35 1.54 -4.58 3.41
C GLY A 35 2.64 -4.08 4.33
N PHE A 36 3.53 -3.33 3.72
CA PHE A 36 4.65 -2.68 4.39
C PHE A 36 4.65 -1.20 4.03
N TYR A 37 4.75 -0.35 5.03
CA TYR A 37 4.83 1.10 4.86
C TYR A 37 6.23 1.58 5.21
N HIS A 38 6.84 2.32 4.29
CA HIS A 38 8.08 3.05 4.51
C HIS A 38 7.76 4.54 4.60
N THR A 39 7.65 5.06 5.82
CA THR A 39 7.26 6.45 6.09
C THR A 39 8.44 7.39 5.90
N VAL A 40 8.29 8.44 5.11
CA VAL A 40 9.19 9.60 5.21
C VAL A 40 8.74 10.40 6.43
N THR A 41 9.57 10.44 7.48
CA THR A 41 9.30 11.23 8.70
C THR A 41 10.21 12.45 8.75
N PRO A 42 9.71 13.65 9.12
CA PRO A 42 10.56 14.83 9.37
C PRO A 42 11.32 14.74 10.70
N THR A 43 11.28 13.59 11.39
CA THR A 43 11.98 13.39 12.66
C THR A 43 13.35 12.73 12.42
N ASN A 44 14.36 13.06 13.23
CA ASN A 44 15.68 12.40 13.20
C ASN A 44 15.65 10.94 13.72
N LYS A 45 14.48 10.30 13.76
CA LYS A 45 14.34 8.91 14.19
C LYS A 45 14.55 7.98 13.00
N GLN A 46 15.20 6.86 13.25
CA GLN A 46 15.40 5.85 12.21
C GLN A 46 14.05 5.36 11.70
N ILE A 47 13.85 5.45 10.39
CA ILE A 47 12.65 4.96 9.74
C ILE A 47 12.73 3.43 9.74
N LEU A 48 11.73 2.79 10.33
CA LEU A 48 11.56 1.34 10.32
C LEU A 48 10.37 0.97 9.46
N LEU A 49 10.52 -0.13 8.71
CA LEU A 49 9.45 -0.70 7.92
C LEU A 49 8.29 -1.08 8.86
N SER A 50 7.11 -0.52 8.62
CA SER A 50 5.93 -0.77 9.46
C SER A 50 4.98 -1.73 8.77
N ALA A 51 4.52 -2.77 9.48
CA ALA A 51 3.51 -3.68 8.98
C ALA A 51 2.15 -2.97 8.88
N LEU A 52 1.45 -3.16 7.77
CA LEU A 52 0.12 -2.62 7.51
C LEU A 52 -0.85 -3.80 7.31
N GLN A 53 -2.03 -3.69 7.92
CA GLN A 53 -3.14 -4.61 7.71
C GLN A 53 -4.42 -3.80 7.49
N GLY A 54 -5.22 -4.19 6.51
CA GLY A 54 -6.49 -3.52 6.19
C GLY A 54 -7.45 -4.44 5.45
N ALA A 55 -8.64 -3.92 5.15
CA ALA A 55 -9.67 -4.59 4.35
C ALA A 55 -10.33 -3.60 3.38
N GLN A 56 -10.80 -4.08 2.24
CA GLN A 56 -11.53 -3.34 1.21
C GLN A 56 -12.97 -3.88 1.05
#